data_AF-A0A8G2F8T4-F1
#
_entry.id   AF-A0A8G2F8T4-F1
#
_cell.length_a   1.000
_cell.length_b   1.000
_cell.length_c   1.000
_cell.angle_alpha   90.00
_cell.angle_beta   90.00
_cell.angle_gamma   90.00
#
_symmetry.space_group_name_H-M   'P 1'
#
loop_
_entity.id
_entity.type
_entity.pdbx_description
1 polymer ?
#
loop_
_entity_poly.entity_id
_entity_poly.type
_entity_poly.pdbx_seq_one_letter_code
_entity_poly.pdbx_strand_id
1 'polypeptide(L)'
;MLYASIEKKLLEMQKMLNSEGKLLSKENLAVCYEKFREKFCPEALRLLDGEALLDFMHSHATKESLVYWLEFKDDKELPAIFGSIAGGSALKFGLYKRKETGKWLTGHPSNQRELTIEEAIGFARKHRDQLIKGDDLLKQMPVSPSFDDYVNLQNSLGEEAPDVSTLAWGHKYFSLLHPNILDDFHSPDYQRYMLTRMLQKTPSDKDGRYIAAYTFQQIAKHLGMHINHLTYSLNELYGKPYSYWRVGTTDGEDSNYWSEMKQGNFISVGWDNLGDLSWVNYKSEDKEELKKLMLEKYPKPAHVSSRQSN
;
A
#
# COMPACT_ATOMS: atom_id res chain seq x y z
N MET A 1 17.75 5.75 12.94
CA MET A 1 18.49 4.62 13.53
C MET A 1 17.47 3.68 14.14
N LEU A 2 17.58 2.38 13.88
CA LEU A 2 16.60 1.39 14.36
C LEU A 2 16.83 1.11 15.85
N TYR A 3 15.76 1.00 16.64
CA TYR A 3 15.88 0.65 18.05
C TYR A 3 16.37 -0.80 18.21
N ALA A 4 17.31 -1.05 19.12
CA ALA A 4 17.92 -2.38 19.32
C ALA A 4 16.88 -3.49 19.58
N SER A 5 15.77 -3.17 20.26
CA SER A 5 14.69 -4.12 20.51
C SER A 5 13.93 -4.52 19.24
N ILE A 6 13.81 -3.62 18.27
CA ILE A 6 13.14 -3.86 16.98
C ILE A 6 14.09 -4.61 16.05
N GLU A 7 15.37 -4.18 16.01
CA GLU A 7 16.43 -4.87 15.28
C GLU A 7 16.52 -6.34 15.69
N LYS A 8 16.58 -6.64 16.99
CA LYS A 8 16.61 -8.01 17.50
C LYS A 8 15.40 -8.82 17.02
N LYS A 9 14.18 -8.27 17.11
CA LYS A 9 12.94 -8.95 16.66
C LYS A 9 12.98 -9.27 15.17
N LEU A 10 13.47 -8.35 14.34
CA LEU A 10 13.56 -8.57 12.90
C LEU A 10 14.58 -9.65 12.54
N LEU A 11 15.76 -9.62 13.17
CA LEU A 11 16.80 -10.64 12.97
C LEU A 11 16.34 -12.03 13.44
N GLU A 12 15.66 -12.11 14.58
CA GLU A 12 15.08 -13.37 15.09
C GLU A 12 13.98 -13.90 14.16
N MET A 13 13.09 -13.02 13.68
CA MET A 13 12.05 -13.40 12.71
C MET A 13 12.68 -13.89 11.39
N GLN A 14 13.65 -13.17 10.83
CA GLN A 14 14.31 -13.59 9.60
C GLN A 14 14.98 -14.96 9.76
N LYS A 15 15.64 -15.20 10.90
CA LYS A 15 16.27 -16.49 11.19
C LYS A 15 15.23 -17.61 11.28
N MET A 16 14.11 -17.38 11.94
CA MET A 16 13.00 -18.34 12.01
C MET A 16 12.46 -18.66 10.62
N LEU A 17 12.10 -17.63 9.83
CA LEU A 17 11.53 -17.81 8.50
C LEU A 17 12.49 -18.52 7.53
N ASN A 18 13.79 -18.24 7.63
CA ASN A 18 14.81 -19.00 6.89
C ASN A 18 14.84 -20.47 7.30
N SER A 19 14.79 -20.77 8.60
CA SER A 19 14.80 -22.16 9.09
C SER A 19 13.54 -22.94 8.68
N GLU A 20 12.42 -22.25 8.49
CA GLU A 20 11.16 -22.81 8.00
C GLU A 20 11.09 -22.89 6.47
N GLY A 21 12.10 -22.38 5.74
CA GLY A 21 12.10 -22.34 4.27
C GLY A 21 11.06 -21.39 3.67
N LYS A 22 10.57 -20.41 4.44
CA LYS A 22 9.57 -19.42 3.99
C LYS A 22 10.18 -18.25 3.21
N LEU A 23 11.48 -18.00 3.35
CA LEU A 23 12.20 -16.99 2.57
C LEU A 23 12.95 -17.65 1.41
N LEU A 24 12.81 -17.10 0.21
CA LEU A 24 13.67 -17.47 -0.91
C LEU A 24 15.11 -17.01 -0.67
N SER A 25 16.08 -17.78 -1.15
CA SER A 25 17.48 -17.33 -1.16
C SER A 25 17.65 -16.09 -2.04
N LYS A 26 18.75 -15.35 -1.86
CA LYS A 26 19.06 -14.16 -2.66
C LYS A 26 19.19 -14.50 -4.15
N GLU A 27 19.73 -15.67 -4.46
CA GLU A 27 19.89 -16.18 -5.82
C GLU A 27 18.52 -16.48 -6.46
N ASN A 28 17.62 -17.14 -5.72
CA ASN A 28 16.27 -17.43 -6.20
C ASN A 28 15.43 -16.14 -6.38
N LEU A 29 15.61 -15.15 -5.50
CA LEU A 29 15.00 -13.83 -5.68
C LEU A 29 15.53 -13.15 -6.95
N ALA A 30 16.84 -13.19 -7.19
CA ALA A 30 17.44 -12.64 -8.41
C ALA A 30 16.86 -13.29 -9.68
N VAL A 31 16.69 -14.62 -9.69
CA VAL A 31 16.03 -15.33 -10.80
C VAL A 31 14.60 -14.83 -11.04
N CYS A 32 13.83 -14.59 -9.98
CA CYS A 32 12.46 -14.06 -10.11
C CYS A 32 12.44 -12.65 -10.72
N TYR A 33 13.32 -11.76 -10.25
CA TYR A 33 13.44 -10.40 -10.80
C TYR A 33 13.88 -10.40 -12.26
N GLU A 34 14.86 -11.24 -12.62
CA GLU A 34 15.32 -11.35 -14.01
C GLU A 34 14.23 -11.91 -14.93
N LYS A 35 13.46 -12.93 -14.51
CA LYS A 35 12.31 -13.41 -15.29
C LYS A 35 11.26 -12.33 -15.54
N PHE A 36 10.96 -11.52 -14.52
CA PHE A 36 10.06 -10.38 -14.70
C PHE A 36 10.64 -9.35 -15.67
N ARG A 37 11.94 -9.03 -15.53
CA ARG A 37 12.66 -8.08 -16.39
C ARG A 37 12.72 -8.55 -17.84
N GLU A 38 13.05 -9.80 -18.12
CA GLU A 38 13.10 -10.36 -19.47
C GLU A 38 11.77 -10.18 -20.21
N LYS A 39 10.65 -10.29 -19.50
CA LYS A 39 9.32 -10.21 -20.09
C LYS A 39 8.76 -8.79 -20.18
N PHE A 40 9.01 -7.95 -19.18
CA PHE A 40 8.34 -6.66 -19.03
C PHE A 40 9.30 -5.46 -18.93
N CYS A 41 10.57 -5.61 -19.29
CA CYS A 41 11.48 -4.45 -19.33
C CYS A 41 10.97 -3.35 -20.27
N PRO A 42 11.34 -2.08 -20.03
CA PRO A 42 11.00 -0.96 -20.90
C PRO A 42 11.34 -1.22 -22.37
N GLU A 43 12.45 -1.90 -22.65
CA GLU A 43 12.87 -2.26 -24.02
C GLU A 43 11.84 -3.18 -24.69
N ALA A 44 11.34 -4.20 -23.99
CA ALA A 44 10.30 -5.08 -24.52
C ALA A 44 8.99 -4.31 -24.76
N LEU A 45 8.63 -3.41 -23.84
CA LEU A 45 7.43 -2.59 -23.97
C LEU A 45 7.49 -1.61 -25.16
N ARG A 46 8.66 -1.02 -25.43
CA ARG A 46 8.89 -0.10 -26.58
C ARG A 46 8.63 -0.76 -27.94
N LEU A 47 8.76 -2.08 -28.04
CA LEU A 47 8.55 -2.83 -29.28
C LEU A 47 7.07 -3.12 -29.58
N LEU A 48 6.17 -2.84 -28.64
CA LEU A 48 4.75 -3.14 -28.77
C LEU A 48 3.94 -1.86 -29.01
N ASP A 49 2.93 -1.98 -29.88
CA ASP A 49 1.96 -0.91 -30.13
C ASP A 49 0.57 -1.46 -30.51
N GLY A 50 -0.43 -0.58 -30.56
CA GLY A 50 -1.79 -0.95 -30.96
C GLY A 50 -2.46 -1.94 -30.00
N GLU A 51 -3.30 -2.83 -30.54
CA GLU A 51 -4.00 -3.85 -29.75
C GLU A 51 -3.04 -4.84 -29.08
N ALA A 52 -1.90 -5.13 -29.70
CA ALA A 52 -0.89 -6.02 -29.12
C ALA A 52 -0.33 -5.44 -27.81
N LEU A 53 -0.04 -4.13 -27.76
CA LEU A 53 0.35 -3.45 -26.52
C LEU A 53 -0.78 -3.47 -25.49
N LEU A 54 -1.99 -3.14 -25.92
CA LEU A 54 -3.17 -3.08 -25.04
C LEU A 54 -3.43 -4.43 -24.36
N ASP A 55 -3.44 -5.52 -25.13
CA ASP A 55 -3.67 -6.84 -24.59
C ASP A 55 -2.48 -7.31 -23.73
N PHE A 56 -1.24 -7.05 -24.18
CA PHE A 56 -0.05 -7.41 -23.41
C PHE A 56 0.01 -6.69 -22.05
N MET A 57 -0.39 -5.42 -21.99
CA MET A 57 -0.39 -4.68 -20.73
C MET A 57 -1.60 -5.03 -19.86
N HIS A 58 -2.82 -4.98 -20.40
CA HIS A 58 -4.05 -4.87 -19.60
C HIS A 58 -5.04 -6.04 -19.72
N SER A 59 -4.77 -7.06 -20.54
CA SER A 59 -5.71 -8.18 -20.71
C SER A 59 -5.63 -9.20 -19.59
N HIS A 60 -6.71 -9.38 -18.84
CA HIS A 60 -6.85 -10.48 -17.88
C HIS A 60 -7.30 -11.80 -18.51
N ALA A 61 -7.51 -11.83 -19.83
CA ALA A 61 -7.91 -13.04 -20.55
C ALA A 61 -6.71 -14.00 -20.77
N THR A 62 -5.49 -13.53 -20.54
CA THR A 62 -4.25 -14.29 -20.71
C THR A 62 -3.43 -14.25 -19.43
N LYS A 63 -2.67 -15.32 -19.17
CA LYS A 63 -1.70 -15.39 -18.08
C LYS A 63 -0.37 -14.71 -18.40
N GLU A 64 -0.23 -14.23 -19.64
CA GLU A 64 1.01 -13.63 -20.15
C GLU A 64 1.04 -12.11 -20.09
N SER A 65 -0.06 -11.46 -19.67
CA SER A 65 -0.12 -10.00 -19.58
C SER A 65 0.55 -9.46 -18.33
N LEU A 66 0.94 -8.18 -18.39
CA LEU A 66 1.55 -7.49 -17.27
C LEU A 66 0.63 -7.45 -16.04
N VAL A 67 -0.63 -7.05 -16.21
CA VAL A 67 -1.59 -6.99 -15.09
C VAL A 67 -1.83 -8.36 -14.45
N TYR A 68 -1.86 -9.44 -15.23
CA TYR A 68 -1.96 -10.79 -14.68
C TYR A 68 -0.73 -11.15 -13.83
N TRP A 69 0.47 -10.86 -14.35
CA TRP A 69 1.71 -11.11 -13.61
C TRP A 69 1.80 -10.31 -12.32
N LEU A 70 1.34 -9.05 -12.34
CA LEU A 70 1.36 -8.20 -11.16
C LEU A 70 0.32 -8.61 -10.10
N GLU A 71 -0.86 -9.10 -10.48
CA GLU A 71 -1.94 -9.38 -9.52
C GLU A 71 -2.10 -10.85 -9.15
N PHE A 72 -1.94 -11.77 -10.10
CA PHE A 72 -2.39 -13.16 -9.95
C PHE A 72 -1.31 -14.21 -10.11
N LYS A 73 -0.12 -13.87 -10.61
CA LYS A 73 0.93 -14.87 -10.78
C LYS A 73 1.46 -15.32 -9.42
N ASP A 74 1.40 -16.62 -9.22
CA ASP A 74 1.85 -17.33 -8.03
C ASP A 74 2.31 -18.73 -8.44
N ASP A 75 3.50 -18.80 -9.03
CA ASP A 75 4.10 -20.04 -9.48
C ASP A 75 5.62 -20.03 -9.28
N LYS A 76 6.33 -21.04 -9.77
CA LYS A 76 7.79 -21.16 -9.61
C LYS A 76 8.58 -20.06 -10.32
N GLU A 77 7.97 -19.33 -11.25
CA GLU A 77 8.64 -18.24 -11.97
C GLU A 77 8.54 -16.93 -11.22
N LEU A 78 7.38 -16.68 -10.60
CA LEU A 78 7.15 -15.52 -9.76
C LEU A 78 6.12 -15.89 -8.67
N PRO A 79 6.58 -16.37 -7.50
CA PRO A 79 5.68 -16.67 -6.39
C PRO A 79 5.10 -15.38 -5.79
N ALA A 80 3.95 -15.46 -5.14
CA ALA A 80 3.22 -14.32 -4.58
C ALA A 80 3.83 -13.76 -3.27
N ILE A 81 5.13 -13.45 -3.29
CA ILE A 81 5.89 -12.92 -2.14
C ILE A 81 6.39 -11.48 -2.34
N PHE A 82 6.13 -10.87 -3.50
CA PHE A 82 6.61 -9.53 -3.88
C PHE A 82 5.55 -8.45 -3.67
N GLY A 83 4.89 -8.45 -2.51
CA GLY A 83 3.83 -7.49 -2.20
C GLY A 83 2.50 -7.74 -2.95
N SER A 84 1.39 -7.63 -2.23
CA SER A 84 0.06 -7.77 -2.83
C SER A 84 -0.48 -6.43 -3.33
N ILE A 85 -1.18 -6.47 -4.47
CA ILE A 85 -2.02 -5.38 -4.97
C ILE A 85 -3.51 -5.80 -5.02
N ALA A 86 -3.86 -6.89 -4.33
CA ALA A 86 -5.20 -7.45 -4.32
C ALA A 86 -6.20 -6.52 -3.61
N GLY A 87 -7.48 -6.68 -3.95
CA GLY A 87 -8.58 -5.88 -3.41
C GLY A 87 -8.98 -4.72 -4.33
N GLY A 88 -10.23 -4.26 -4.20
CA GLY A 88 -10.80 -3.24 -5.08
C GLY A 88 -11.20 -3.76 -6.46
N SER A 89 -11.47 -2.84 -7.38
CA SER A 89 -11.88 -3.14 -8.76
C SER A 89 -10.66 -3.31 -9.68
N ALA A 90 -10.83 -4.04 -10.79
CA ALA A 90 -9.87 -4.10 -11.90
C ALA A 90 -9.56 -2.71 -12.50
N LEU A 91 -10.41 -1.71 -12.24
CA LEU A 91 -10.15 -0.30 -12.54
C LEU A 91 -8.87 0.26 -11.88
N LYS A 92 -8.27 -0.45 -10.91
CA LYS A 92 -6.96 -0.10 -10.33
C LYS A 92 -5.86 0.08 -11.37
N PHE A 93 -5.99 -0.55 -12.54
CA PHE A 93 -5.05 -0.44 -13.66
C PHE A 93 -5.40 0.69 -14.65
N GLY A 94 -6.35 1.57 -14.30
CA GLY A 94 -6.87 2.64 -15.16
C GLY A 94 -7.93 2.16 -16.16
N LEU A 95 -7.79 0.96 -16.71
CA LEU A 95 -8.78 0.31 -17.56
C LEU A 95 -8.76 -1.21 -17.41
N TYR A 96 -9.86 -1.86 -17.80
CA TYR A 96 -9.95 -3.32 -17.85
C TYR A 96 -10.92 -3.81 -18.93
N LYS A 97 -10.75 -5.06 -19.38
CA LYS A 97 -11.66 -5.72 -20.33
C LYS A 97 -12.74 -6.48 -19.56
N ARG A 98 -14.01 -6.15 -19.77
CA ARG A 98 -15.14 -6.89 -19.19
C ARG A 98 -15.25 -8.27 -19.85
N LYS A 99 -15.32 -9.33 -19.04
CA LYS A 99 -15.32 -10.71 -19.52
C LYS A 99 -16.58 -11.05 -20.32
N GLU A 100 -17.73 -10.56 -19.89
CA GLU A 100 -19.03 -10.91 -20.47
C GLU A 100 -19.26 -10.27 -21.84
N THR A 101 -18.78 -9.03 -22.03
CA THR A 101 -19.02 -8.25 -23.25
C THR A 101 -17.79 -8.09 -24.12
N GLY A 102 -16.60 -8.41 -23.62
CA GLY A 102 -15.32 -8.17 -24.31
C GLY A 102 -14.94 -6.69 -24.44
N LYS A 103 -15.72 -5.77 -23.88
CA LYS A 103 -15.51 -4.32 -24.01
C LYS A 103 -14.53 -3.79 -22.97
N TRP A 104 -13.79 -2.76 -23.35
CA TRP A 104 -12.88 -2.04 -22.46
C TRP A 104 -13.64 -0.97 -21.66
N LEU A 105 -13.32 -0.87 -20.37
CA LEU A 105 -13.96 0.04 -19.42
C LEU A 105 -12.91 0.85 -18.65
N THR A 106 -13.26 2.09 -18.32
CA THR A 106 -12.48 2.97 -17.45
C THR A 106 -13.42 3.78 -16.53
N GLY A 107 -12.85 4.61 -15.65
CA GLY A 107 -13.58 5.53 -14.77
C GLY A 107 -13.63 5.06 -13.32
N HIS A 108 -14.58 5.61 -12.57
CA HIS A 108 -14.75 5.30 -11.15
C HIS A 108 -15.61 4.03 -10.99
N PRO A 109 -15.43 3.19 -9.95
CA PRO A 109 -16.25 1.99 -9.75
C PRO A 109 -17.76 2.21 -9.81
N SER A 110 -18.24 3.37 -9.32
CA SER A 110 -19.66 3.75 -9.37
C SER A 110 -20.10 4.49 -10.64
N ASN A 111 -19.17 4.89 -11.51
CA ASN A 111 -19.45 5.60 -12.75
C ASN A 111 -18.43 5.22 -13.83
N GLN A 112 -18.65 4.07 -14.46
CA GLN A 112 -17.77 3.49 -15.46
C GLN A 112 -18.25 3.88 -16.86
N ARG A 113 -17.30 4.07 -17.78
CA ARG A 113 -17.59 4.28 -19.20
C ARG A 113 -16.92 3.21 -20.06
N GLU A 114 -17.60 2.81 -21.13
CA GLU A 114 -17.01 2.01 -22.20
C GLU A 114 -16.03 2.87 -23.02
N LEU A 115 -14.96 2.24 -23.47
CA LEU A 115 -13.94 2.83 -24.36
C LEU A 115 -14.11 2.27 -25.77
N THR A 116 -13.81 3.09 -26.79
CA THR A 116 -13.47 2.55 -28.11
C THR A 116 -12.12 1.83 -28.06
N ILE A 117 -11.81 1.04 -29.08
CA ILE A 117 -10.52 0.35 -29.14
C ILE A 117 -9.35 1.35 -29.26
N GLU A 118 -9.53 2.43 -30.01
CA GLU A 118 -8.54 3.50 -30.18
C GLU A 118 -8.28 4.24 -28.87
N GLU A 119 -9.33 4.53 -28.10
CA GLU A 119 -9.17 5.13 -26.77
C GLU A 119 -8.40 4.19 -25.83
N ALA A 120 -8.74 2.89 -25.81
CA ALA A 120 -8.07 1.90 -24.97
C ALA A 120 -6.59 1.75 -25.35
N ILE A 121 -6.26 1.74 -26.65
CA ILE A 121 -4.87 1.77 -27.13
C ILE A 121 -4.17 3.05 -26.66
N GLY A 122 -4.85 4.19 -26.68
CA GLY A 122 -4.33 5.46 -26.15
C GLY A 122 -3.94 5.37 -24.67
N PHE A 123 -4.77 4.73 -23.84
CA PHE A 123 -4.44 4.45 -22.44
C PHE A 123 -3.21 3.55 -22.30
N ALA A 124 -3.15 2.46 -23.06
CA ALA A 124 -2.02 1.53 -23.01
C ALA A 124 -0.70 2.21 -23.42
N ARG A 125 -0.70 3.02 -24.49
CA ARG A 125 0.45 3.84 -24.89
C ARG A 125 0.86 4.81 -23.79
N LYS A 126 -0.10 5.53 -23.20
CA LYS A 126 0.17 6.47 -22.10
C LYS A 126 0.83 5.77 -20.91
N HIS A 127 0.27 4.63 -20.46
CA HIS A 127 0.85 3.86 -19.37
C HIS A 127 2.24 3.33 -19.73
N ARG A 128 2.44 2.76 -20.93
CA ARG A 128 3.75 2.31 -21.43
C ARG A 128 4.79 3.42 -21.33
N ASP A 129 4.48 4.58 -21.88
CA ASP A 129 5.42 5.70 -21.96
C ASP A 129 5.77 6.23 -20.56
N GLN A 130 4.81 6.25 -19.63
CA GLN A 130 5.07 6.60 -18.23
C GLN A 130 5.87 5.55 -17.46
N LEU A 131 5.64 4.25 -17.70
CA LEU A 131 6.46 3.18 -17.12
C LEU A 131 7.92 3.26 -17.62
N ILE A 132 8.12 3.57 -18.90
CA ILE A 132 9.45 3.79 -19.48
C ILE A 132 10.14 4.98 -18.80
N LYS A 133 9.47 6.13 -18.72
CA LYS A 133 10.01 7.32 -18.05
C LYS A 133 10.34 7.07 -16.58
N GLY A 134 9.46 6.37 -15.86
CA GLY A 134 9.67 6.04 -14.46
C GLY A 134 10.87 5.10 -14.26
N ASP A 135 11.07 4.13 -15.16
CA ASP A 135 12.27 3.29 -15.15
C ASP A 135 13.55 4.10 -15.41
N ASP A 136 13.52 5.01 -16.38
CA ASP A 136 14.66 5.89 -16.69
C ASP A 136 15.04 6.76 -15.48
N LEU A 137 14.06 7.29 -14.74
CA LEU A 137 14.30 8.03 -13.49
C LEU A 137 14.91 7.15 -12.39
N LEU A 138 14.43 5.91 -12.23
CA LEU A 138 14.98 4.97 -11.24
C LEU A 138 16.41 4.54 -11.58
N LYS A 139 16.72 4.33 -12.86
CA LYS A 139 18.09 4.02 -13.33
C LYS A 139 19.09 5.15 -13.08
N GLN A 140 18.61 6.40 -12.98
CA GLN A 140 19.44 7.57 -12.69
C GLN A 140 19.73 7.75 -11.20
N MET A 141 19.09 6.98 -10.31
CA MET A 141 19.38 7.04 -8.88
C MET A 141 20.85 6.72 -8.61
N PRO A 142 21.54 7.47 -7.74
CA PRO A 142 22.93 7.21 -7.41
C PRO A 142 23.07 5.87 -6.68
N VAL A 143 24.28 5.30 -6.68
CA VAL A 143 24.56 4.01 -6.01
C VAL A 143 24.27 4.04 -4.50
N SER A 144 24.39 5.22 -3.88
CA SER A 144 24.05 5.43 -2.47
C SER A 144 23.15 6.67 -2.33
N PRO A 145 21.84 6.53 -2.59
CA PRO A 145 20.92 7.66 -2.56
C PRO A 145 20.77 8.24 -1.15
N SER A 146 20.73 9.57 -1.12
CA SER A 146 20.34 10.36 0.03
C SER A 146 18.82 10.42 0.18
N PHE A 147 18.34 10.96 1.30
CA PHE A 147 16.91 11.23 1.46
C PHE A 147 16.38 12.21 0.40
N ASP A 148 17.16 13.24 0.06
CA ASP A 148 16.77 14.25 -0.93
C ASP A 148 16.67 13.67 -2.35
N ASP A 149 17.49 12.67 -2.68
CA ASP A 149 17.36 11.94 -3.95
C ASP A 149 16.00 11.23 -4.06
N TYR A 150 15.52 10.65 -2.96
CA TYR A 150 14.19 10.03 -2.92
C TYR A 150 13.04 11.06 -2.93
N VAL A 151 13.24 12.25 -2.36
CA VAL A 151 12.30 13.38 -2.49
C VAL A 151 12.19 13.80 -3.96
N ASN A 152 13.34 13.97 -4.64
CA ASN A 152 13.38 14.30 -6.05
C ASN A 152 12.73 13.21 -6.91
N LEU A 153 13.05 11.93 -6.65
CA LEU A 153 12.43 10.80 -7.33
C LEU A 153 10.90 10.80 -7.19
N GLN A 154 10.38 11.04 -5.98
CA GLN A 154 8.94 11.10 -5.73
C GLN A 154 8.27 12.22 -6.53
N ASN A 155 8.89 13.39 -6.60
CA ASN A 155 8.37 14.54 -7.34
C ASN A 155 8.41 14.27 -8.85
N SER A 156 9.56 13.84 -9.39
CA SER A 156 9.72 13.54 -10.81
C SER A 156 8.79 12.43 -11.29
N LEU A 157 8.57 11.38 -10.49
CA LEU A 157 7.59 10.34 -10.80
C LEU A 157 6.14 10.86 -10.78
N GLY A 158 5.83 11.82 -9.90
CA GLY A 158 4.53 12.47 -9.84
C GLY A 158 4.26 13.38 -11.04
N GLU A 159 5.30 13.98 -11.62
CA GLU A 159 5.20 14.85 -12.79
C GLU A 159 5.22 14.07 -14.10
N GLU A 160 6.16 13.14 -14.25
CA GLU A 160 6.43 12.46 -15.52
C GLU A 160 5.63 11.17 -15.72
N ALA A 161 5.19 10.54 -14.63
CA ALA A 161 4.49 9.26 -14.63
C ALA A 161 3.23 9.20 -13.74
N PRO A 162 2.37 10.24 -13.68
CA PRO A 162 1.30 10.36 -12.68
C PRO A 162 0.25 9.25 -12.72
N ASP A 163 -0.07 8.71 -13.90
CA ASP A 163 -1.14 7.73 -14.08
C ASP A 163 -0.72 6.31 -13.67
N VAL A 164 0.58 6.06 -13.51
CA VAL A 164 1.11 4.76 -13.08
C VAL A 164 1.78 4.85 -11.71
N SER A 165 2.59 5.90 -11.46
CA SER A 165 3.43 6.01 -10.26
C SER A 165 2.61 6.20 -8.99
N THR A 166 1.44 6.84 -9.11
CA THR A 166 0.48 7.08 -8.01
C THR A 166 -0.40 5.87 -7.73
N LEU A 167 -0.23 4.74 -8.43
CA LEU A 167 -1.04 3.54 -8.25
C LEU A 167 -0.18 2.37 -7.76
N ALA A 168 -0.78 1.47 -6.97
CA ALA A 168 -0.04 0.35 -6.37
C ALA A 168 0.57 -0.58 -7.42
N TRP A 169 -0.10 -0.78 -8.56
CA TRP A 169 0.40 -1.64 -9.64
C TRP A 169 1.64 -1.06 -10.33
N GLY A 170 1.69 0.25 -10.54
CA GLY A 170 2.87 0.90 -11.11
C GLY A 170 4.03 0.86 -10.15
N HIS A 171 3.79 1.10 -8.85
CA HIS A 171 4.82 0.88 -7.84
C HIS A 171 5.32 -0.57 -7.80
N LYS A 172 4.43 -1.56 -7.92
CA LYS A 172 4.83 -2.97 -7.99
C LYS A 172 5.74 -3.26 -9.18
N TYR A 173 5.34 -2.79 -10.36
CA TYR A 173 6.18 -2.88 -11.56
C TYR A 173 7.58 -2.29 -11.32
N PHE A 174 7.67 -1.08 -10.78
CA PHE A 174 8.96 -0.44 -10.49
C PHE A 174 9.77 -1.21 -9.44
N SER A 175 9.13 -1.71 -8.38
CA SER A 175 9.83 -2.47 -7.32
C SER A 175 10.40 -3.81 -7.80
N LEU A 176 9.74 -4.46 -8.77
CA LEU A 176 10.23 -5.69 -9.38
C LEU A 176 11.42 -5.43 -10.30
N LEU A 177 11.48 -4.26 -10.95
CA LEU A 177 12.62 -3.86 -11.77
C LEU A 177 13.79 -3.30 -10.94
N HIS A 178 13.51 -2.64 -9.82
CA HIS A 178 14.47 -1.90 -9.00
C HIS A 178 14.40 -2.26 -7.50
N PRO A 179 14.57 -3.53 -7.12
CA PRO A 179 14.46 -3.96 -5.71
C PRO A 179 15.57 -3.40 -4.80
N ASN A 180 16.66 -2.88 -5.37
CA ASN A 180 17.72 -2.20 -4.62
C ASN A 180 17.39 -0.72 -4.31
N ILE A 181 16.33 -0.18 -4.90
CA ILE A 181 15.89 1.22 -4.71
C ILE A 181 14.56 1.26 -3.99
N LEU A 182 13.64 0.34 -4.28
CA LEU A 182 12.27 0.36 -3.77
C LEU A 182 11.95 -0.84 -2.89
N ASP A 183 11.06 -0.65 -1.93
CA ASP A 183 10.42 -1.73 -1.19
C ASP A 183 9.23 -2.34 -1.95
N ASP A 184 8.68 -3.43 -1.45
CA ASP A 184 7.52 -4.12 -2.04
C ASP A 184 6.21 -3.91 -1.24
N PHE A 185 6.12 -2.86 -0.41
CA PHE A 185 4.83 -2.39 0.11
C PHE A 185 4.22 -1.35 -0.83
N HIS A 186 3.33 -1.81 -1.71
CA HIS A 186 2.79 -0.95 -2.77
C HIS A 186 1.67 0.01 -2.33
N SER A 187 1.19 -0.14 -1.10
CA SER A 187 0.20 0.75 -0.49
C SER A 187 0.89 1.74 0.46
N PRO A 188 0.64 3.05 0.35
CA PRO A 188 1.14 4.03 1.32
C PRO A 188 0.73 3.69 2.74
N ASP A 189 -0.48 3.14 2.93
CA ASP A 189 -0.98 2.79 4.25
C ASP A 189 -0.19 1.63 4.87
N TYR A 190 0.20 0.64 4.06
CA TYR A 190 1.09 -0.44 4.50
C TYR A 190 2.49 0.09 4.85
N GLN A 191 3.07 0.95 4.00
CA GLN A 191 4.37 1.56 4.29
C GLN A 191 4.33 2.36 5.59
N ARG A 192 3.35 3.26 5.75
CA ARG A 192 3.18 4.06 6.98
C ARG A 192 2.97 3.18 8.21
N TYR A 193 2.13 2.15 8.08
CA TYR A 193 1.91 1.19 9.15
C TYR A 193 3.22 0.53 9.58
N MET A 194 3.98 -0.04 8.65
CA MET A 194 5.23 -0.74 8.96
C MET A 194 6.32 0.19 9.49
N LEU A 195 6.46 1.40 8.94
CA LEU A 195 7.37 2.42 9.48
C LEU A 195 7.00 2.77 10.93
N THR A 196 5.71 2.93 11.22
CA THR A 196 5.21 3.19 12.59
C THR A 196 5.53 2.02 13.52
N ARG A 197 5.34 0.77 13.07
CA ARG A 197 5.70 -0.42 13.87
C ARG A 197 7.20 -0.52 14.14
N MET A 198 8.03 0.04 13.26
CA MET A 198 9.47 0.16 13.43
C MET A 198 9.90 1.43 14.18
N LEU A 199 8.94 2.23 14.69
CA LEU A 199 9.18 3.52 15.34
C LEU A 199 9.99 4.51 14.47
N GLN A 200 9.76 4.46 13.16
CA GLN A 200 10.36 5.37 12.19
C GLN A 200 9.41 6.51 11.85
N LYS A 201 9.98 7.65 11.45
CA LYS A 201 9.21 8.79 10.95
C LYS A 201 8.59 8.46 9.60
N THR A 202 7.30 8.76 9.43
CA THR A 202 6.61 8.64 8.14
C THR A 202 6.83 9.91 7.31
N PRO A 203 7.14 9.79 6.00
CA PRO A 203 7.42 10.95 5.14
C PRO A 203 6.17 11.69 4.63
N SER A 204 5.30 12.16 5.54
CA SER A 204 4.01 12.84 5.31
C SER A 204 2.76 11.93 5.36
N ASP A 205 1.59 12.57 5.50
CA ASP A 205 0.32 11.92 5.80
C ASP A 205 -0.43 11.36 4.58
N LYS A 206 -0.08 11.78 3.35
CA LYS A 206 -0.87 11.43 2.15
C LYS A 206 -0.04 10.83 1.01
N ASP A 207 1.07 11.45 0.65
CA ASP A 207 1.91 11.04 -0.48
C ASP A 207 3.35 10.77 -0.02
N GLY A 208 4.08 9.93 -0.74
CA GLY A 208 5.48 9.63 -0.40
C GLY A 208 5.89 8.16 -0.43
N ARG A 209 5.31 7.31 -1.30
CA ARG A 209 5.72 5.89 -1.36
C ARG A 209 7.20 5.73 -1.70
N TYR A 210 7.66 6.53 -2.65
CA TYR A 210 9.06 6.49 -3.06
C TYR A 210 9.95 7.09 -1.97
N ILE A 211 9.50 8.12 -1.25
CA ILE A 211 10.24 8.67 -0.10
C ILE A 211 10.33 7.64 1.05
N ALA A 212 9.25 6.90 1.31
CA ALA A 212 9.23 5.86 2.33
C ALA A 212 10.25 4.75 2.07
N ALA A 213 10.47 4.40 0.79
CA ALA A 213 11.43 3.40 0.38
C ALA A 213 12.86 3.68 0.88
N TYR A 214 13.27 4.95 1.01
CA TYR A 214 14.56 5.31 1.62
C TYR A 214 14.73 4.65 2.98
N THR A 215 13.73 4.76 3.86
CA THR A 215 13.86 4.25 5.23
C THR A 215 13.93 2.73 5.25
N PHE A 216 13.12 2.06 4.41
CA PHE A 216 13.18 0.60 4.29
C PHE A 216 14.53 0.13 3.75
N GLN A 217 15.08 0.77 2.71
CA GLN A 217 16.38 0.40 2.16
C GLN A 217 17.52 0.64 3.13
N GLN A 218 17.49 1.73 3.89
CA GLN A 218 18.50 1.99 4.91
C GLN A 218 18.45 0.95 6.03
N ILE A 219 17.26 0.50 6.43
CA ILE A 219 17.10 -0.58 7.41
C ILE A 219 17.55 -1.92 6.83
N ALA A 220 17.16 -2.26 5.60
CA ALA A 220 17.57 -3.49 4.95
C ALA A 220 19.10 -3.58 4.83
N LYS A 221 19.74 -2.48 4.42
CA LYS A 221 21.20 -2.35 4.35
C LYS A 221 21.86 -2.49 5.72
N HIS A 222 21.35 -1.80 6.75
CA HIS A 222 21.85 -1.90 8.13
C HIS A 222 21.79 -3.34 8.66
N LEU A 223 20.70 -4.06 8.36
CA LEU A 223 20.51 -5.44 8.80
C LEU A 223 21.16 -6.49 7.88
N GLY A 224 21.76 -6.08 6.75
CA GLY A 224 22.30 -7.01 5.74
C GLY A 224 21.24 -7.87 5.04
N MET A 225 19.97 -7.45 5.09
CA MET A 225 18.83 -8.16 4.52
C MET A 225 18.56 -7.75 3.07
N HIS A 226 18.07 -8.68 2.27
CA HIS A 226 17.40 -8.30 1.02
C HIS A 226 16.08 -7.59 1.36
N ILE A 227 15.65 -6.60 0.56
CA ILE A 227 14.44 -5.82 0.86
C ILE A 227 13.20 -6.70 1.05
N ASN A 228 13.01 -7.70 0.19
CA ASN A 228 11.94 -8.69 0.30
C ASN A 228 11.97 -9.48 1.61
N HIS A 229 13.15 -9.80 2.16
CA HIS A 229 13.24 -10.48 3.45
C HIS A 229 12.80 -9.57 4.59
N LEU A 230 13.17 -8.28 4.53
CA LEU A 230 12.75 -7.29 5.52
C LEU A 230 11.23 -7.14 5.51
N THR A 231 10.63 -6.90 4.33
CA THR A 231 9.19 -6.65 4.21
C THR A 231 8.36 -7.90 4.52
N TYR A 232 8.82 -9.09 4.13
CA TYR A 232 8.18 -10.35 4.52
C TYR A 232 8.23 -10.55 6.04
N SER A 233 9.39 -10.34 6.66
CA SER A 233 9.53 -10.44 8.13
C SER A 233 8.64 -9.45 8.87
N LEU A 234 8.46 -8.24 8.33
CA LEU A 234 7.55 -7.23 8.88
C LEU A 234 6.09 -7.67 8.79
N ASN A 235 5.67 -8.25 7.66
CA ASN A 235 4.33 -8.82 7.51
C ASN A 235 4.07 -9.93 8.53
N GLU A 236 5.02 -10.84 8.74
CA GLU A 236 4.87 -11.93 9.72
C GLU A 236 4.85 -11.41 11.16
N LEU A 237 5.63 -10.38 11.49
CA LEU A 237 5.67 -9.82 12.84
C LEU A 237 4.43 -9.00 13.20
N TYR A 238 3.89 -8.24 12.25
CA TYR A 238 2.92 -7.19 12.55
C TYR A 238 1.57 -7.38 11.86
N GLY A 239 1.50 -8.22 10.83
CA GLY A 239 0.30 -8.46 10.05
C GLY A 239 -0.12 -7.23 9.23
N LYS A 240 -1.39 -7.24 8.81
CA LYS A 240 -2.01 -6.17 8.02
C LYS A 240 -2.27 -4.91 8.86
N PRO A 241 -2.32 -3.71 8.26
CA PRO A 241 -2.74 -2.49 8.94
C PRO A 241 -4.10 -2.62 9.61
N TYR A 242 -4.25 -1.98 10.77
CA TYR A 242 -5.51 -1.88 11.50
C TYR A 242 -5.58 -0.55 12.25
N SER A 243 -6.81 -0.06 12.45
CA SER A 243 -7.05 1.18 13.19
C SER A 243 -6.96 0.93 14.70
N TYR A 244 -6.38 1.91 15.41
CA TYR A 244 -6.36 1.91 16.87
C TYR A 244 -7.29 3.01 17.36
N TRP A 245 -7.99 2.70 18.44
CA TRP A 245 -8.74 3.67 19.21
C TRP A 245 -7.95 3.98 20.46
N ARG A 246 -7.59 5.25 20.66
CA ARG A 246 -7.05 5.70 21.94
C ARG A 246 -8.18 6.31 22.74
N VAL A 247 -8.60 5.61 23.80
CA VAL A 247 -9.46 6.19 24.82
C VAL A 247 -8.65 7.24 25.58
N GLY A 248 -9.09 8.50 25.53
CA GLY A 248 -8.55 9.52 26.42
C GLY A 248 -8.93 9.20 27.86
N THR A 249 -7.95 9.18 28.77
CA THR A 249 -8.21 8.95 30.19
C THR A 249 -8.33 10.25 30.98
N THR A 250 -8.32 11.39 30.29
CA THR A 250 -8.45 12.73 30.87
C THR A 250 -9.62 13.44 30.23
N ASP A 251 -10.30 14.28 31.01
CA ASP A 251 -11.38 15.17 30.57
C ASP A 251 -10.87 16.43 29.82
N GLY A 252 -9.55 16.61 29.74
CA GLY A 252 -8.92 17.80 29.18
C GLY A 252 -8.50 18.83 30.23
N GLU A 253 -8.81 18.58 31.51
CA GLU A 253 -8.25 19.23 32.68
C GLU A 253 -7.14 18.34 33.30
N ASP A 254 -6.76 18.61 34.57
CA ASP A 254 -5.74 17.83 35.30
C ASP A 254 -6.26 16.45 35.81
N SER A 255 -7.53 16.12 35.57
CA SER A 255 -8.16 14.90 36.08
C SER A 255 -7.85 13.69 35.19
N ASN A 256 -7.41 12.59 35.81
CA ASN A 256 -7.14 11.32 35.13
C ASN A 256 -8.01 10.20 35.70
N TYR A 257 -8.89 9.67 34.86
CA TYR A 257 -9.90 8.66 35.20
C TYR A 257 -9.44 7.22 34.95
N TRP A 258 -8.16 7.00 34.63
CA TRP A 258 -7.65 5.66 34.33
C TRP A 258 -7.86 4.69 35.49
N SER A 259 -7.67 5.14 36.73
CA SER A 259 -7.82 4.31 37.92
C SER A 259 -9.26 3.81 38.08
N GLU A 260 -10.23 4.69 37.91
CA GLU A 260 -11.67 4.43 38.00
C GLU A 260 -12.13 3.52 36.87
N MET A 261 -11.73 3.81 35.62
CA MET A 261 -12.03 2.97 34.45
C MET A 261 -11.51 1.54 34.65
N LYS A 262 -10.26 1.40 35.10
CA LYS A 262 -9.63 0.11 35.34
C LYS A 262 -10.29 -0.65 36.49
N GLN A 263 -10.57 0.01 37.61
CA GLN A 263 -11.17 -0.63 38.78
C GLN A 263 -12.64 -0.99 38.56
N GLY A 264 -13.40 -0.11 37.89
CA GLY A 264 -14.80 -0.30 37.58
C GLY A 264 -15.07 -1.14 36.34
N ASN A 265 -14.02 -1.55 35.60
CA ASN A 265 -14.11 -2.33 34.36
C ASN A 265 -15.02 -1.68 33.30
N PHE A 266 -14.92 -0.37 33.13
CA PHE A 266 -15.64 0.39 32.11
C PHE A 266 -14.71 1.35 31.37
N ILE A 267 -15.17 1.83 30.22
CA ILE A 267 -14.48 2.87 29.44
C ILE A 267 -15.39 4.10 29.43
N SER A 268 -14.88 5.24 29.90
CA SER A 268 -15.56 6.52 29.69
C SER A 268 -14.98 7.20 28.46
N VAL A 269 -15.79 7.36 27.42
CA VAL A 269 -15.46 8.15 26.23
C VAL A 269 -16.37 9.36 26.31
N GLY A 270 -15.81 10.56 26.46
CA GLY A 270 -16.57 11.75 26.84
C GLY A 270 -17.77 12.00 25.93
N TRP A 271 -18.95 12.15 26.53
CA TRP A 271 -20.22 12.65 25.95
C TRP A 271 -21.21 12.83 27.10
N ASP A 272 -20.83 13.60 28.10
CA ASP A 272 -21.47 13.65 29.41
C ASP A 272 -22.97 14.06 29.32
N ASN A 273 -23.35 14.78 28.27
CA ASN A 273 -24.73 15.20 28.03
C ASN A 273 -25.65 14.06 27.54
N LEU A 274 -25.12 12.89 27.22
CA LEU A 274 -25.93 11.71 26.87
C LEU A 274 -26.50 11.00 28.11
N GLY A 275 -25.94 11.26 29.30
CA GLY A 275 -26.35 10.59 30.53
C GLY A 275 -25.99 9.10 30.54
N ASP A 276 -26.75 8.31 31.31
CA ASP A 276 -26.52 6.87 31.45
C ASP A 276 -26.87 6.12 30.15
N LEU A 277 -25.88 5.41 29.60
CA LEU A 277 -25.99 4.60 28.40
C LEU A 277 -26.10 3.09 28.69
N SER A 278 -26.36 2.69 29.94
CA SER A 278 -26.52 1.28 30.35
C SER A 278 -27.63 0.52 29.58
N TRP A 279 -28.53 1.24 28.92
CA TRP A 279 -29.59 0.69 28.07
C TRP A 279 -29.11 0.27 26.67
N VAL A 280 -27.92 0.71 26.21
CA VAL A 280 -27.42 0.45 24.85
C VAL A 280 -26.86 -0.97 24.73
N ASN A 281 -27.49 -1.80 23.89
CA ASN A 281 -27.00 -3.13 23.52
C ASN A 281 -26.55 -3.18 22.06
N TYR A 282 -25.94 -4.31 21.65
CA TYR A 282 -25.53 -4.53 20.26
C TYR A 282 -26.72 -4.90 19.34
N LYS A 283 -27.72 -4.02 19.28
CA LYS A 283 -28.93 -4.13 18.45
C LYS A 283 -29.07 -2.89 17.55
N SER A 284 -29.74 -3.05 16.41
CA SER A 284 -29.87 -1.98 15.41
C SER A 284 -30.74 -0.83 15.93
N GLU A 285 -31.76 -1.15 16.73
CA GLU A 285 -32.70 -0.20 17.32
C GLU A 285 -32.01 0.72 18.33
N ASP A 286 -31.21 0.15 19.23
CA ASP A 286 -30.44 0.88 20.25
C ASP A 286 -29.41 1.82 19.59
N LYS A 287 -28.81 1.41 18.47
CA LYS A 287 -27.89 2.25 17.70
C LYS A 287 -28.58 3.47 17.07
N GLU A 288 -29.78 3.30 16.51
CA GLU A 288 -30.53 4.41 15.94
C GLU A 288 -31.04 5.38 17.01
N GLU A 289 -31.43 4.86 18.18
CA GLU A 289 -31.84 5.72 19.29
C GLU A 289 -30.66 6.51 19.87
N LEU A 290 -29.50 5.86 20.04
CA LEU A 290 -28.27 6.52 20.47
C LEU A 290 -27.85 7.62 19.47
N LYS A 291 -28.02 7.36 18.17
CA LYS A 291 -27.71 8.33 17.11
C LYS A 291 -28.61 9.56 17.19
N LYS A 292 -29.90 9.41 17.50
CA LYS A 292 -30.82 10.54 17.71
C LYS A 292 -30.42 11.36 18.94
N LEU A 293 -30.16 10.70 20.07
CA LEU A 293 -29.68 11.34 21.30
C LEU A 293 -28.38 12.13 21.06
N MET A 294 -27.46 11.54 20.30
CA MET A 294 -26.22 12.19 19.88
C MET A 294 -26.47 13.45 19.03
N LEU A 295 -27.40 13.40 18.07
CA LEU A 295 -27.75 14.55 17.24
C LEU A 295 -28.47 15.66 18.02
N GLU A 296 -29.29 15.29 19.00
CA GLU A 296 -30.02 16.22 19.87
C GLU A 296 -29.07 16.94 20.84
N LYS A 297 -28.19 16.19 21.53
CA LYS A 297 -27.30 16.73 22.57
C LYS A 297 -26.01 17.32 22.02
N TYR A 298 -25.60 16.91 20.81
CA TYR A 298 -24.40 17.41 20.13
C TYR A 298 -24.69 17.80 18.66
N PRO A 299 -25.55 18.81 18.40
CA PRO A 299 -25.80 19.35 17.06
C PRO A 299 -24.57 20.14 16.57
N LYS A 300 -23.73 19.52 15.75
CA LYS A 300 -22.39 20.03 15.38
C LYS A 300 -22.43 21.34 14.54
N PRO A 301 -21.44 22.25 14.70
CA PRO A 301 -20.73 22.84 13.57
C PRO A 301 -19.60 21.88 13.12
N ALA A 302 -19.46 21.73 11.81
CA ALA A 302 -18.85 20.60 11.10
C ALA A 302 -17.37 20.22 11.40
N HIS A 303 -16.64 20.90 12.29
CA HIS A 303 -15.19 20.72 12.44
C HIS A 303 -14.69 19.96 13.69
N VAL A 304 -15.50 19.78 14.74
CA VAL A 304 -15.08 19.03 15.95
C VAL A 304 -15.44 17.53 15.85
N SER A 305 -16.31 17.25 14.91
CA SER A 305 -17.04 16.01 14.73
C SER A 305 -16.29 14.82 14.15
N SER A 306 -15.08 15.05 13.64
CA SER A 306 -14.24 14.02 13.04
C SER A 306 -13.18 13.47 14.00
N ARG A 307 -12.98 14.08 15.19
CA ARG A 307 -11.94 13.64 16.14
C ARG A 307 -12.42 12.69 17.24
N GLN A 308 -13.72 12.49 17.38
CA GLN A 308 -14.26 11.67 18.50
C GLN A 308 -15.29 10.62 18.06
N SER A 309 -15.74 10.60 16.80
CA SER A 309 -16.84 9.73 16.37
C SER A 309 -16.40 8.56 15.46
N ASN A 310 -15.11 8.27 15.35
CA ASN A 310 -14.59 7.41 14.28
C ASN A 310 -13.52 6.44 14.71
#